data_AF-A0A545SZI5-F1
#
_entry.id   AF-A0A545SZI5-F1
#
_cell.length_a   1.000
_cell.length_b   1.000
_cell.length_c   1.000
_cell.angle_alpha   90.00
_cell.angle_beta   90.00
_cell.angle_gamma   90.00
#
_symmetry.space_group_name_H-M   'P 1'
#
loop_
_entity.id
_entity.type
_entity.pdbx_description
1 polymer ?
#
loop_
_entity_poly.entity_id
_entity_poly.type
_entity_poly.pdbx_seq_one_letter_code
_entity_poly.pdbx_strand_id
1 'polypeptide(L)'
;MILLTGAYRLFFPAAALFAGLSIPLWLLARMGIDTATADPYLWHQHEMLWGYLPAAIAGFLFTALPNWTGRPALSSAALLALFTLWFSGRGAMFAASDALGAQLLTACFLPVIAALALREILAAGNTRNVVVAVMISILWVAQMVFLWWDAQLGVTLGFAISLLLMTLIGGRVTPAFSRNWLKKRGVSRIPAGFGVVDKATIGLTILAVVSWVITDTSTLTGITAGLAALAQALRLTRWCGLSVWKEPLLFAQHAAYAWLAVGLALLAIASLGDKASVGQAFHALGAGAIGSMTAIVMLRALLGHSGLPIEATRADTLLLSALHIGAGLRVSADWMADPTFLYHAGGILWAGGMIALALRAFPIAIAPRL
;
A
#
# COMPACT_ATOMS: atom_id res chain seq x y z
N MET A 1 25.82 11.28 -3.57
CA MET A 1 24.73 11.14 -4.56
C MET A 1 23.41 11.57 -3.90
N ILE A 2 22.69 12.55 -4.46
CA ILE A 2 21.48 13.15 -3.85
C ILE A 2 20.40 12.12 -3.52
N LEU A 3 20.27 11.05 -4.31
CA LEU A 3 19.33 9.96 -4.05
C LEU A 3 19.50 9.31 -2.67
N LEU A 4 20.71 9.32 -2.10
CA LEU A 4 21.01 8.67 -0.84
C LEU A 4 20.84 9.59 0.38
N THR A 5 20.31 10.81 0.20
CA THR A 5 20.09 11.76 1.32
C THR A 5 18.73 11.58 1.99
N GLY A 6 17.87 10.70 1.48
CA GLY A 6 16.59 10.40 2.10
C GLY A 6 15.91 9.20 1.46
N ALA A 7 15.28 8.35 2.28
CA ALA A 7 14.65 7.12 1.79
C ALA A 7 13.56 7.38 0.74
N TYR A 8 12.79 8.45 0.87
CA TYR A 8 11.78 8.84 -0.12
C TYR A 8 12.36 9.09 -1.52
N ARG A 9 13.62 9.53 -1.64
CA ARG A 9 14.25 9.80 -2.93
C ARG A 9 14.61 8.52 -3.67
N LEU A 10 14.96 7.47 -2.93
CA LEU A 10 15.40 6.22 -3.52
C LEU A 10 14.25 5.22 -3.67
N PHE A 11 13.54 4.95 -2.57
CA PHE A 11 12.54 3.88 -2.54
C PHE A 11 11.25 4.20 -3.28
N PHE A 12 10.78 5.45 -3.28
CA PHE A 12 9.51 5.78 -3.94
C PHE A 12 9.55 5.67 -5.47
N PRO A 13 10.49 6.30 -6.19
CA PRO A 13 10.55 6.11 -7.64
C PRO A 13 10.83 4.65 -8.01
N ALA A 14 11.65 3.93 -7.22
CA ALA A 14 11.93 2.52 -7.46
C ALA A 14 10.71 1.62 -7.22
N ALA A 15 9.93 1.86 -6.16
CA ALA A 15 8.69 1.12 -5.89
C ALA A 15 7.65 1.35 -7.00
N ALA A 16 7.46 2.61 -7.41
CA ALA A 16 6.55 2.97 -8.49
C ALA A 16 6.97 2.33 -9.81
N LEU A 17 8.27 2.38 -10.16
CA LEU A 17 8.78 1.75 -11.37
C LEU A 17 8.62 0.24 -11.32
N PHE A 18 8.98 -0.39 -10.19
CA PHE A 18 8.85 -1.81 -9.98
C PHE A 18 7.41 -2.30 -10.17
N ALA A 19 6.43 -1.65 -9.52
CA ALA A 19 5.02 -1.98 -9.70
C ALA A 19 4.52 -1.69 -11.12
N GLY A 20 4.98 -0.61 -11.75
CA GLY A 20 4.63 -0.27 -13.12
C GLY A 20 5.11 -1.31 -14.15
N LEU A 21 6.27 -1.93 -13.90
CA LEU A 21 6.86 -2.94 -14.79
C LEU A 21 6.39 -4.37 -14.46
N SER A 22 6.14 -4.70 -13.19
CA SER A 22 5.75 -6.05 -12.80
C SER A 22 4.37 -6.45 -13.31
N ILE A 23 3.44 -5.50 -13.46
CA ILE A 23 2.08 -5.78 -13.95
C ILE A 23 2.08 -6.18 -15.44
N PRO A 24 2.70 -5.44 -16.38
CA PRO A 24 2.84 -5.89 -17.77
C PRO A 24 3.54 -7.24 -17.90
N LEU A 25 4.62 -7.46 -17.12
CA LEU A 25 5.33 -8.75 -17.12
C LEU A 25 4.41 -9.89 -16.65
N TRP A 26 3.63 -9.66 -15.60
CA TRP A 26 2.62 -10.62 -15.15
C TRP A 26 1.54 -10.89 -16.20
N LEU A 27 1.04 -9.84 -16.88
CA LEU A 27 0.04 -10.00 -17.94
C LEU A 27 0.58 -10.85 -19.09
N LEU A 28 1.84 -10.64 -19.50
CA LEU A 28 2.50 -11.46 -20.52
C LEU A 28 2.65 -12.92 -20.05
N ALA A 29 3.13 -13.14 -18.83
CA ALA A 29 3.27 -14.47 -18.26
C ALA A 29 1.92 -15.21 -18.14
N ARG A 30 0.84 -14.49 -17.81
CA ARG A 30 -0.53 -15.01 -17.80
C ARG A 30 -1.02 -15.42 -19.19
N MET A 31 -0.55 -14.78 -20.25
CA MET A 31 -0.81 -15.19 -21.63
C MET A 31 0.07 -16.38 -22.09
N GLY A 32 0.95 -16.90 -21.22
CA GLY A 32 1.91 -17.95 -21.57
C GLY A 32 3.15 -17.44 -22.31
N ILE A 33 3.39 -16.13 -22.31
CA ILE A 33 4.57 -15.52 -22.95
C ILE A 33 5.66 -15.34 -21.89
N ASP A 34 6.80 -16.02 -22.08
CA ASP A 34 8.03 -15.89 -21.27
C ASP A 34 7.88 -16.26 -19.79
N THR A 35 7.85 -17.56 -19.48
CA THR A 35 7.64 -18.06 -18.11
C THR A 35 8.96 -18.29 -17.38
N ALA A 36 9.64 -17.20 -16.98
CA ALA A 36 10.74 -17.25 -16.00
C ALA A 36 10.28 -17.74 -14.60
N THR A 37 8.96 -17.81 -14.37
CA THR A 37 8.34 -18.30 -13.13
C THR A 37 7.39 -19.47 -13.43
N ALA A 38 7.42 -20.49 -12.57
CA ALA A 38 6.57 -21.67 -12.68
C ALA A 38 5.09 -21.38 -12.36
N ASP A 39 4.81 -20.35 -11.55
CA ASP A 39 3.46 -19.91 -11.21
C ASP A 39 3.38 -18.37 -11.28
N PRO A 40 2.97 -17.82 -12.44
CA PRO A 40 2.79 -16.38 -12.61
C PRO A 40 1.81 -15.75 -11.62
N TYR A 41 0.81 -16.50 -11.14
CA TYR A 41 -0.18 -15.98 -10.22
C TYR A 41 0.40 -15.81 -8.81
N LEU A 42 1.08 -16.84 -8.29
CA LEU A 42 1.78 -16.76 -7.02
C LEU A 42 2.90 -15.71 -7.06
N TRP A 43 3.64 -15.62 -8.17
CA TRP A 43 4.65 -14.57 -8.35
C TRP A 43 4.04 -13.17 -8.24
N HIS A 44 2.92 -12.93 -8.92
CA HIS A 44 2.23 -11.64 -8.86
C HIS A 44 1.74 -11.29 -7.46
N GLN A 45 1.09 -12.24 -6.78
CA GLN A 45 0.67 -12.05 -5.38
C GLN A 45 1.88 -11.74 -4.49
N HIS A 46 2.99 -12.46 -4.68
CA HIS A 46 4.21 -12.24 -3.93
C HIS A 46 4.78 -10.83 -4.15
N GLU A 47 4.92 -10.43 -5.42
CA GLU A 47 5.51 -9.16 -5.79
C GLU A 47 4.61 -7.96 -5.40
N MET A 48 3.29 -8.13 -5.34
CA MET A 48 2.39 -7.10 -4.80
C MET A 48 2.64 -6.85 -3.30
N LEU A 49 2.66 -7.92 -2.49
CA LEU A 49 2.69 -7.84 -1.02
C LEU A 49 4.10 -7.69 -0.44
N TRP A 50 5.10 -8.30 -1.06
CA TRP A 50 6.46 -8.37 -0.54
C TRP A 50 7.53 -7.80 -1.49
N GLY A 51 7.17 -7.48 -2.74
CA GLY A 51 8.02 -6.69 -3.65
C GLY A 51 7.76 -5.20 -3.54
N TYR A 52 6.56 -4.77 -3.95
CA TYR A 52 6.14 -3.38 -4.02
C TYR A 52 5.91 -2.76 -2.64
N LEU A 53 5.03 -3.36 -1.84
CA LEU A 53 4.58 -2.76 -0.58
C LEU A 53 5.74 -2.51 0.41
N PRO A 54 6.71 -3.42 0.63
CA PRO A 54 7.82 -3.16 1.54
C PRO A 54 8.72 -2.01 1.09
N ALA A 55 8.90 -1.82 -0.22
CA ALA A 55 9.65 -0.67 -0.74
C ALA A 55 8.91 0.64 -0.46
N ALA A 56 7.59 0.67 -0.68
CA ALA A 56 6.76 1.81 -0.31
C ALA A 56 6.79 2.09 1.21
N ILE A 57 6.73 1.04 2.03
CA ILE A 57 6.86 1.14 3.49
C ILE A 57 8.23 1.69 3.87
N ALA A 58 9.33 1.19 3.30
CA ALA A 58 10.68 1.66 3.62
C ALA A 58 10.86 3.15 3.27
N GLY A 59 10.39 3.56 2.08
CA GLY A 59 10.42 4.97 1.68
C GLY A 59 9.63 5.88 2.63
N PHE A 60 8.45 5.44 3.08
CA PHE A 60 7.62 6.19 4.03
C PHE A 60 8.25 6.19 5.42
N LEU A 61 8.57 5.02 5.96
CA LEU A 61 9.00 4.80 7.33
C LEU A 61 10.30 5.52 7.62
N PHE A 62 11.33 5.36 6.79
CA PHE A 62 12.63 6.01 7.02
C PHE A 62 12.63 7.51 6.67
N THR A 63 11.57 8.01 6.04
CA THR A 63 11.34 9.45 5.88
C THR A 63 10.56 10.04 7.06
N ALA A 64 9.63 9.28 7.63
CA ALA A 64 8.80 9.70 8.75
C ALA A 64 9.48 9.54 10.11
N LEU A 65 10.34 8.52 10.26
CA LEU A 65 11.01 8.19 11.52
C LEU A 65 11.73 9.37 12.17
N PRO A 66 12.56 10.16 11.47
CA PRO A 66 13.21 11.33 12.08
C PRO A 66 12.23 12.31 12.72
N ASN A 67 11.07 12.52 12.09
CA ASN A 67 10.03 13.39 12.64
C ASN A 67 9.30 12.76 13.84
N TRP A 68 9.22 11.44 13.89
CA TRP A 68 8.58 10.72 15.00
C TRP A 68 9.49 10.58 16.21
N THR A 69 10.80 10.46 16.01
CA THR A 69 11.77 10.10 17.04
C THR A 69 12.70 11.25 17.42
N GLY A 70 12.80 12.30 16.60
CA GLY A 70 13.81 13.35 16.74
C GLY A 70 15.24 12.88 16.47
N ARG A 71 15.42 11.63 16.03
CA ARG A 71 16.73 11.02 15.77
C ARG A 71 17.16 11.25 14.32
N PRO A 72 18.47 11.19 14.02
CA PRO A 72 18.96 11.38 12.66
C PRO A 72 18.35 10.39 11.65
N ALA A 73 18.22 10.83 10.39
CA ALA A 73 17.88 9.93 9.30
C ALA A 73 18.95 8.84 9.09
N LEU A 74 18.57 7.74 8.42
CA LEU A 74 19.54 6.70 8.05
C LEU A 74 20.70 7.30 7.25
N SER A 75 21.90 6.81 7.51
CA SER A 75 23.08 7.17 6.73
C SER A 75 22.93 6.71 5.28
N SER A 76 23.60 7.39 4.36
CA SER A 76 23.58 7.04 2.94
C SER A 76 24.06 5.61 2.66
N ALA A 77 25.04 5.11 3.43
CA ALA A 77 25.54 3.75 3.32
C ALA A 77 24.49 2.71 3.76
N ALA A 78 23.83 2.94 4.90
CA ALA A 78 22.76 2.06 5.37
C ALA A 78 21.57 2.06 4.39
N LEU A 79 21.23 3.22 3.83
CA LEU A 79 20.17 3.34 2.85
C LEU A 79 20.50 2.60 1.54
N LEU A 80 21.73 2.71 1.05
CA LEU A 80 22.20 1.98 -0.13
C LEU A 80 22.19 0.47 0.11
N ALA A 81 22.72 -0.01 1.24
CA ALA A 81 22.72 -1.41 1.59
C ALA A 81 21.30 -1.99 1.64
N LEU A 82 20.37 -1.24 2.24
CA LEU A 82 18.97 -1.63 2.32
C LEU A 82 18.30 -1.68 0.93
N PHE A 83 18.58 -0.70 0.07
CA PHE A 83 18.07 -0.70 -1.29
C PHE A 83 18.61 -1.85 -2.13
N THR A 84 19.92 -2.11 -2.06
CA THR A 84 20.55 -3.24 -2.73
C THR A 84 19.96 -4.57 -2.28
N LEU A 85 19.70 -4.74 -0.97
CA LEU A 85 19.03 -5.94 -0.44
C LEU A 85 17.65 -6.14 -1.08
N TRP A 86 16.82 -5.10 -1.13
CA TRP A 86 15.50 -5.17 -1.76
C TRP A 86 15.60 -5.47 -3.26
N PHE A 87 16.44 -4.73 -3.98
CA PHE A 87 16.58 -4.81 -5.42
C PHE A 87 17.11 -6.19 -5.86
N SER A 88 18.14 -6.71 -5.19
CA SER A 88 18.66 -8.04 -5.44
C SER A 88 17.63 -9.13 -5.16
N GLY A 89 16.79 -8.97 -4.13
CA GLY A 89 15.66 -9.86 -3.88
C GLY A 89 14.65 -9.89 -5.03
N ARG A 90 14.34 -8.74 -5.66
CA ARG A 90 13.45 -8.69 -6.83
C ARG A 90 14.08 -9.40 -8.03
N GLY A 91 15.36 -9.13 -8.30
CA GLY A 91 16.10 -9.79 -9.37
C GLY A 91 16.15 -11.31 -9.20
N ALA A 92 16.41 -11.78 -7.97
CA ALA A 92 16.44 -13.20 -7.66
C ALA A 92 15.07 -13.87 -7.80
N MET A 93 13.99 -13.23 -7.33
CA MET A 93 12.63 -13.75 -7.49
C MET A 93 12.17 -13.78 -8.95
N PHE A 94 12.63 -12.83 -9.77
CA PHE A 94 12.35 -12.85 -11.21
C PHE A 94 13.13 -13.94 -11.94
N ALA A 95 14.40 -14.17 -11.57
CA ALA A 95 15.27 -15.13 -12.26
C ALA A 95 15.03 -16.58 -11.82
N ALA A 96 14.68 -16.82 -10.55
CA ALA A 96 14.54 -18.16 -10.00
C ALA A 96 13.66 -18.14 -8.73
N SER A 97 12.36 -17.88 -8.88
CA SER A 97 11.40 -17.78 -7.75
C SER A 97 11.39 -18.99 -6.82
N ASP A 98 11.68 -20.17 -7.36
CA ASP A 98 11.60 -21.45 -6.64
C ASP A 98 12.93 -21.82 -5.97
N ALA A 99 14.01 -21.10 -6.30
CA ALA A 99 15.30 -21.34 -5.68
C ALA A 99 15.30 -20.86 -4.23
N LEU A 100 15.67 -21.73 -3.29
CA LEU A 100 15.78 -21.40 -1.87
C LEU A 100 16.64 -20.15 -1.63
N GLY A 101 17.70 -19.94 -2.42
CA GLY A 101 18.54 -18.74 -2.35
C GLY A 101 17.77 -17.44 -2.66
N ALA A 102 16.90 -17.45 -3.67
CA ALA A 102 16.05 -16.30 -4.00
C ALA A 102 15.04 -16.02 -2.90
N GLN A 103 14.39 -17.07 -2.39
CA GLN A 103 13.40 -17.01 -1.31
C GLN A 103 14.01 -16.49 0.00
N LEU A 104 15.20 -16.95 0.37
CA LEU A 104 15.94 -16.44 1.53
C LEU A 104 16.31 -14.97 1.35
N LEU A 105 16.82 -14.58 0.17
CA LEU A 105 17.22 -13.21 -0.10
C LEU A 105 16.04 -12.23 -0.02
N THR A 106 14.88 -12.58 -0.59
CA THR A 106 13.66 -11.75 -0.47
C THR A 106 13.19 -11.65 0.99
N ALA A 107 13.26 -12.75 1.75
CA ALA A 107 12.81 -12.80 3.14
C ALA A 107 13.66 -11.96 4.10
N CYS A 108 14.90 -11.61 3.74
CA CYS A 108 15.79 -10.81 4.57
C CYS A 108 15.38 -9.33 4.68
N PHE A 109 14.64 -8.77 3.73
CA PHE A 109 14.41 -7.32 3.68
C PHE A 109 13.53 -6.80 4.83
N LEU A 110 12.37 -7.42 5.05
CA LEU A 110 11.41 -7.02 6.08
C LEU A 110 11.95 -7.03 7.54
N PRO A 111 12.66 -8.07 8.01
CA PRO A 111 13.17 -8.09 9.37
C PRO A 111 14.24 -7.01 9.59
N VAL A 112 15.04 -6.68 8.57
CA VAL A 112 16.02 -5.59 8.65
C VAL A 112 15.31 -4.25 8.83
N ILE A 113 14.28 -3.94 8.03
CA ILE A 113 13.55 -2.67 8.19
C ILE A 113 12.79 -2.60 9.52
N ALA A 114 12.23 -3.73 9.98
CA ALA A 114 11.53 -3.81 11.26
C ALA A 114 12.48 -3.55 12.43
N ALA A 115 13.66 -4.18 12.42
CA ALA A 115 14.67 -4.03 13.47
C ALA A 115 15.22 -2.59 13.53
N LEU A 116 15.53 -2.00 12.37
CA LEU A 116 15.99 -0.60 12.31
C LEU A 116 14.93 0.35 12.83
N ALA A 117 13.68 0.20 12.38
CA ALA A 117 12.59 1.05 12.84
C ALA A 117 12.32 0.88 14.34
N LEU A 118 12.27 -0.36 14.83
CA LEU A 118 12.06 -0.66 16.24
C LEU A 118 13.16 -0.04 17.11
N ARG A 119 14.43 -0.18 16.70
CA ARG A 119 15.56 0.44 17.39
C ARG A 119 15.39 1.95 17.54
N GLU A 120 15.11 2.67 16.45
CA GLU A 120 14.96 4.12 16.50
C GLU A 120 13.73 4.56 17.30
N ILE A 121 12.63 3.81 17.22
CA ILE A 121 11.38 4.07 17.95
C ILE A 121 11.58 3.89 19.46
N LEU A 122 12.18 2.77 19.88
CA LEU A 122 12.44 2.46 21.28
C LEU A 122 13.48 3.41 21.88
N ALA A 123 14.55 3.71 21.15
CA ALA A 123 15.59 4.64 21.59
C ALA A 123 15.08 6.08 21.76
N ALA A 124 13.94 6.43 21.16
CA ALA A 124 13.27 7.72 21.35
C ALA A 124 12.08 7.68 22.32
N GLY A 125 11.79 6.52 22.93
CA GLY A 125 10.63 6.34 23.82
C GLY A 125 9.27 6.51 23.11
N ASN A 126 9.21 6.43 21.77
CA ASN A 126 7.97 6.65 21.02
C ASN A 126 7.10 5.37 20.97
N THR A 127 6.54 4.99 22.12
CA THR A 127 5.72 3.78 22.26
C THR A 127 4.52 3.74 21.31
N ARG A 128 3.98 4.90 20.93
CA ARG A 128 2.84 5.05 20.00
C ARG A 128 3.10 4.47 18.61
N ASN A 129 4.35 4.45 18.16
CA ASN A 129 4.72 3.99 16.82
C ASN A 129 5.32 2.57 16.79
N VAL A 130 5.53 1.94 17.94
CA VAL A 130 6.01 0.53 18.03
C VAL A 130 5.11 -0.41 17.23
N VAL A 131 3.80 -0.15 17.22
CA VAL A 131 2.82 -0.91 16.44
C VAL A 131 3.21 -1.04 14.96
N VAL A 132 3.84 -0.02 14.36
CA VAL A 132 4.25 -0.07 12.94
C VAL A 132 5.34 -1.12 12.73
N ALA A 133 6.35 -1.17 13.61
CA ALA A 133 7.40 -2.17 13.54
C ALA A 133 6.85 -3.59 13.78
N VAL A 134 5.93 -3.75 14.72
CA VAL A 134 5.25 -5.03 14.98
C VAL A 134 4.50 -5.53 13.74
N MET A 135 3.75 -4.65 13.06
CA MET A 135 3.00 -5.03 11.86
C MET A 135 3.91 -5.40 10.70
N ILE A 136 5.07 -4.76 10.56
CA ILE A 136 6.09 -5.13 9.57
C ILE A 136 6.68 -6.50 9.89
N SER A 137 6.94 -6.80 11.17
CA SER A 137 7.38 -8.14 11.57
C SER A 137 6.32 -9.22 11.30
N ILE A 138 5.04 -8.91 11.49
CA ILE A 138 3.95 -9.83 11.14
C ILE A 138 3.86 -10.00 9.61
N LEU A 139 4.04 -8.93 8.83
CA LEU A 139 4.10 -9.02 7.36
C LEU A 139 5.29 -9.89 6.89
N TRP A 140 6.40 -9.88 7.62
CA TRP A 140 7.51 -10.80 7.39
C TRP A 140 7.11 -12.24 7.68
N VAL A 141 6.50 -12.52 8.83
CA VAL A 141 6.00 -13.87 9.16
C VAL A 141 5.02 -14.36 8.09
N ALA A 142 4.12 -13.49 7.60
CA ALA A 142 3.22 -13.81 6.49
C ALA A 142 3.97 -14.22 5.21
N GLN A 143 5.13 -13.61 4.93
CA GLN A 143 6.00 -14.01 3.82
C GLN A 143 6.57 -15.42 4.02
N MET A 144 7.00 -15.74 5.24
CA MET A 144 7.56 -17.06 5.55
C MET A 144 6.50 -18.15 5.41
N VAL A 145 5.29 -17.86 5.88
CA VAL A 145 4.13 -18.73 5.68
C VAL A 145 3.86 -18.89 4.18
N PHE A 146 3.89 -17.80 3.41
CA PHE A 146 3.69 -17.84 1.96
C PHE A 146 4.72 -18.73 1.25
N LEU A 147 6.01 -18.56 1.57
CA LEU A 147 7.10 -19.21 0.85
C LEU A 147 7.26 -20.69 1.21
N TRP A 148 7.05 -21.06 2.49
CA TRP A 148 7.51 -22.37 3.00
C TRP A 148 6.46 -23.18 3.75
N TRP A 149 5.21 -22.70 3.83
CA TRP A 149 4.15 -23.41 4.55
C TRP A 149 2.85 -23.50 3.76
N ASP A 150 2.19 -22.36 3.56
CA ASP A 150 0.90 -22.24 2.87
C ASP A 150 0.82 -20.88 2.18
N ALA A 151 0.95 -20.91 0.85
CA ALA A 151 0.91 -19.72 0.02
C ALA A 151 -0.39 -18.93 0.21
N GLN A 152 -1.54 -19.60 0.26
CA GLN A 152 -2.83 -18.94 0.34
C GLN A 152 -3.04 -18.29 1.71
N LEU A 153 -2.69 -18.98 2.80
CA LEU A 153 -2.70 -18.41 4.14
C LEU A 153 -1.73 -17.22 4.24
N GLY A 154 -0.55 -17.33 3.65
CA GLY A 154 0.44 -16.25 3.59
C GLY A 154 -0.09 -15.00 2.89
N VAL A 155 -0.77 -15.16 1.75
CA VAL A 155 -1.44 -14.04 1.03
C VAL A 155 -2.53 -13.42 1.90
N THR A 156 -3.40 -14.23 2.51
CA THR A 156 -4.47 -13.76 3.41
C THR A 156 -3.90 -12.97 4.58
N LEU A 157 -2.86 -13.49 5.25
CA LEU A 157 -2.14 -12.80 6.33
C LEU A 157 -1.51 -11.48 5.84
N GLY A 158 -0.89 -11.49 4.66
CA GLY A 158 -0.27 -10.32 4.05
C GLY A 158 -1.28 -9.20 3.76
N PHE A 159 -2.44 -9.53 3.19
CA PHE A 159 -3.51 -8.55 2.98
C PHE A 159 -4.17 -8.11 4.29
N ALA A 160 -4.40 -9.02 5.23
CA ALA A 160 -4.94 -8.72 6.56
C ALA A 160 -4.09 -7.68 7.30
N ILE A 161 -2.78 -7.90 7.39
CA ILE A 161 -1.88 -6.98 8.10
C ILE A 161 -1.72 -5.66 7.34
N SER A 162 -1.72 -5.69 6.00
CA SER A 162 -1.67 -4.49 5.17
C SER A 162 -2.93 -3.63 5.33
N LEU A 163 -4.12 -4.25 5.36
CA LEU A 163 -5.39 -3.58 5.65
C LEU A 163 -5.37 -2.90 7.02
N LEU A 164 -4.88 -3.59 8.06
CA LEU A 164 -4.70 -2.98 9.38
C LEU A 164 -3.74 -1.79 9.32
N LEU A 165 -2.62 -1.92 8.60
CA LEU A 165 -1.61 -0.87 8.50
C LEU A 165 -2.20 0.37 7.81
N MET A 166 -2.94 0.17 6.71
CA MET A 166 -3.63 1.26 5.99
C MET A 166 -4.75 1.88 6.83
N THR A 167 -5.49 1.08 7.61
CA THR A 167 -6.52 1.58 8.54
C THR A 167 -5.92 2.48 9.63
N LEU A 168 -4.77 2.10 10.17
CA LEU A 168 -4.09 2.86 11.23
C LEU A 168 -3.39 4.11 10.69
N ILE A 169 -2.54 3.94 9.67
CA ILE A 169 -1.74 5.04 9.11
C ILE A 169 -2.61 5.97 8.27
N GLY A 170 -3.39 5.42 7.34
CA GLY A 170 -4.34 6.18 6.53
C GLY A 170 -5.37 6.92 7.38
N GLY A 171 -5.83 6.32 8.47
CA GLY A 171 -6.74 6.94 9.42
C GLY A 171 -6.14 8.00 10.32
N ARG A 172 -4.80 8.14 10.34
CA ARG A 172 -4.10 9.28 10.95
C ARG A 172 -3.82 10.37 9.91
N VAL A 173 -3.32 9.96 8.75
CA VAL A 173 -2.80 10.84 7.70
C VAL A 173 -3.93 11.59 6.97
N THR A 174 -4.97 10.88 6.53
CA THR A 174 -6.09 11.46 5.76
C THR A 174 -6.82 12.58 6.51
N PRO A 175 -7.26 12.39 7.77
CA PRO A 175 -7.88 13.48 8.54
C PRO A 175 -6.90 14.60 8.91
N ALA A 176 -5.62 14.29 9.16
CA ALA A 176 -4.62 15.30 9.49
C ALA A 176 -4.36 16.24 8.31
N PHE A 177 -4.15 15.69 7.11
CA PHE A 177 -3.97 16.48 5.89
C PHE A 177 -5.20 17.31 5.56
N SER A 178 -6.40 16.73 5.71
CA SER A 178 -7.67 17.45 5.51
C SER A 178 -7.83 18.60 6.49
N ARG A 179 -7.51 18.38 7.77
CA ARG A 179 -7.58 19.43 8.80
C ARG A 179 -6.60 20.56 8.49
N ASN A 180 -5.36 20.24 8.15
CA ASN A 180 -4.33 21.24 7.87
C ASN A 180 -4.70 22.10 6.65
N TRP A 181 -5.18 21.47 5.57
CA TRP A 181 -5.58 22.17 4.36
C TRP A 181 -6.79 23.08 4.58
N LEU A 182 -7.82 22.60 5.28
CA LEU A 182 -9.04 23.37 5.58
C LEU A 182 -8.76 24.54 6.53
N LYS A 183 -7.95 24.33 7.59
CA LYS A 183 -7.55 25.39 8.52
C LYS A 183 -6.78 26.51 7.82
N LYS A 184 -5.85 26.18 6.91
CA LYS A 184 -5.10 27.18 6.13
C LYS A 184 -6.02 28.09 5.29
N ARG A 185 -7.24 27.64 4.99
CA ARG A 185 -8.24 28.36 4.18
C ARG A 185 -9.37 28.96 5.02
N GLY A 186 -9.26 28.97 6.35
CA GLY A 186 -10.27 29.56 7.23
C GLY A 186 -11.62 28.85 7.22
N VAL A 187 -11.70 27.60 6.74
CA VAL A 187 -12.96 26.85 6.71
C VAL A 187 -13.29 26.36 8.12
N SER A 188 -14.50 26.67 8.61
CA SER A 188 -14.96 26.33 9.96
C SER A 188 -15.20 24.83 10.16
N ARG A 189 -15.79 24.16 9.16
CA ARG A 189 -16.02 22.71 9.17
C ARG A 189 -14.72 21.97 8.91
N ILE A 190 -14.15 21.40 9.97
CA ILE A 190 -12.91 20.62 9.93
C ILE A 190 -13.16 19.14 10.32
N PRO A 191 -12.27 18.20 9.95
CA PRO A 191 -12.39 16.80 10.31
C PRO A 191 -12.62 16.60 11.81
N ALA A 192 -13.38 15.58 12.18
CA ALA A 192 -13.52 15.20 13.57
C ALA A 192 -12.17 14.71 14.15
N GLY A 193 -11.97 14.90 15.45
CA GLY A 193 -10.84 14.30 16.16
C GLY A 193 -10.96 12.78 16.28
N PHE A 194 -9.83 12.12 16.59
CA PHE A 194 -9.83 10.69 16.90
C PHE A 194 -10.74 10.42 18.12
N GLY A 195 -11.67 9.49 18.00
CA GLY A 195 -12.66 9.22 19.03
C GLY A 195 -13.22 7.79 19.00
N VAL A 196 -14.42 7.61 19.58
CA VAL A 196 -15.06 6.30 19.73
C VAL A 196 -15.25 5.59 18.39
N VAL A 197 -15.73 6.30 17.37
CA VAL A 197 -15.92 5.72 16.02
C VAL A 197 -14.59 5.22 15.44
N ASP A 198 -13.47 5.91 15.66
CA ASP A 198 -12.17 5.45 15.17
C ASP A 198 -11.71 4.18 15.90
N LYS A 199 -11.88 4.13 17.23
CA LYS A 199 -11.55 2.93 18.03
C LYS A 199 -12.42 1.74 17.62
N ALA A 200 -13.73 1.96 17.45
CA ALA A 200 -14.66 0.93 17.00
C ALA A 200 -14.31 0.43 15.60
N THR A 201 -13.96 1.33 14.67
CA THR A 201 -13.55 0.95 13.31
C THR A 201 -12.29 0.09 13.32
N ILE A 202 -11.28 0.46 14.12
CA ILE A 202 -10.05 -0.33 14.27
C ILE A 202 -10.37 -1.70 14.88
N GLY A 203 -11.17 -1.75 15.96
CA GLY A 203 -11.55 -3.00 16.62
C GLY A 203 -12.35 -3.94 15.70
N LEU A 204 -13.32 -3.41 14.96
CA LEU A 204 -14.09 -4.19 13.98
C LEU A 204 -13.23 -4.68 12.82
N THR A 205 -12.27 -3.85 12.36
CA THR A 205 -11.33 -4.30 11.32
C THR A 205 -10.42 -5.41 11.85
N ILE A 206 -9.94 -5.32 13.09
CA ILE A 206 -9.18 -6.40 13.74
C ILE A 206 -10.01 -7.68 13.81
N LEU A 207 -11.26 -7.58 14.28
CA LEU A 207 -12.15 -8.73 14.35
C LEU A 207 -12.36 -9.37 12.96
N ALA A 208 -12.61 -8.55 11.94
CA ALA A 208 -12.78 -9.03 10.56
C ALA A 208 -11.55 -9.76 10.03
N VAL A 209 -10.34 -9.22 10.22
CA VAL A 209 -9.13 -9.89 9.73
C VAL A 209 -8.79 -11.13 10.54
N VAL A 210 -9.05 -11.16 11.85
CA VAL A 210 -8.86 -12.35 12.68
C VAL A 210 -9.83 -13.45 12.24
N SER A 211 -11.11 -13.12 12.04
CA SER A 211 -12.10 -14.07 11.52
C SER A 211 -11.72 -14.59 10.14
N TRP A 212 -11.27 -13.71 9.24
CA TRP A 212 -10.85 -14.09 7.89
C TRP A 212 -9.64 -15.04 7.91
N VAL A 213 -8.62 -14.75 8.72
CA VAL A 213 -7.43 -15.60 8.81
C VAL A 213 -7.74 -16.97 9.43
N ILE A 214 -8.62 -17.04 10.43
CA ILE A 214 -8.89 -18.29 11.17
C ILE A 214 -9.92 -19.16 10.46
N THR A 215 -10.93 -18.55 9.84
CA THR A 215 -12.11 -19.26 9.32
C THR A 215 -12.28 -19.14 7.81
N ASP A 216 -11.33 -18.49 7.12
CA ASP A 216 -11.38 -18.17 5.70
C ASP A 216 -12.70 -17.47 5.31
N THR A 217 -13.28 -17.77 4.14
CA THR A 217 -14.62 -17.33 3.74
C THR A 217 -15.68 -18.10 4.50
N SER A 218 -16.15 -17.49 5.60
CA SER A 218 -17.22 -18.04 6.44
C SER A 218 -18.28 -16.99 6.75
N THR A 219 -19.45 -17.43 7.25
CA THR A 219 -20.49 -16.51 7.71
C THR A 219 -19.97 -15.53 8.78
N LEU A 220 -19.07 -15.97 9.65
CA LEU A 220 -18.45 -15.10 10.67
C LEU A 220 -17.57 -14.02 10.02
N THR A 221 -16.70 -14.40 9.08
CA THR A 221 -15.91 -13.45 8.28
C THR A 221 -16.82 -12.47 7.54
N GLY A 222 -17.91 -12.98 6.97
CA GLY A 222 -18.89 -12.19 6.25
C GLY A 222 -19.52 -11.07 7.09
N ILE A 223 -20.05 -11.43 8.26
CA ILE A 223 -20.68 -10.48 9.19
C ILE A 223 -19.66 -9.46 9.70
N THR A 224 -18.49 -9.93 10.16
CA THR A 224 -17.47 -9.07 10.76
C THR A 224 -16.85 -8.12 9.72
N ALA A 225 -16.58 -8.60 8.50
CA ALA A 225 -16.11 -7.77 7.39
C ALA A 225 -17.17 -6.74 6.96
N GLY A 226 -18.45 -7.11 6.93
CA GLY A 226 -19.54 -6.19 6.61
C GLY A 226 -19.66 -5.05 7.64
N LEU A 227 -19.59 -5.38 8.93
CA LEU A 227 -19.58 -4.38 10.00
C LEU A 227 -18.35 -3.47 9.92
N ALA A 228 -17.18 -4.04 9.64
CA ALA A 228 -15.94 -3.28 9.44
C ALA A 228 -16.05 -2.34 8.23
N ALA A 229 -16.62 -2.79 7.11
CA ALA A 229 -16.85 -1.97 5.91
C ALA A 229 -17.72 -0.74 6.22
N LEU A 230 -18.85 -0.94 6.91
CA LEU A 230 -19.73 0.14 7.34
C LEU A 230 -19.03 1.11 8.29
N ALA A 231 -18.24 0.59 9.25
CA ALA A 231 -17.47 1.41 10.17
C ALA A 231 -16.41 2.25 9.44
N GLN A 232 -15.70 1.69 8.46
CA GLN A 232 -14.72 2.42 7.64
C GLN A 232 -15.37 3.52 6.81
N ALA A 233 -16.53 3.25 6.20
CA ALA A 233 -17.30 4.25 5.47
C ALA A 233 -17.78 5.39 6.39
N LEU A 234 -18.34 5.05 7.56
CA LEU A 234 -18.75 6.04 8.56
C LEU A 234 -17.56 6.87 9.02
N ARG A 235 -16.41 6.23 9.31
CA ARG A 235 -15.18 6.91 9.71
C ARG A 235 -14.71 7.91 8.67
N LEU A 236 -14.76 7.55 7.39
CA LEU A 236 -14.36 8.41 6.26
C LEU A 236 -15.25 9.68 6.17
N THR A 237 -16.56 9.56 6.39
CA THR A 237 -17.49 10.71 6.32
C THR A 237 -17.15 11.81 7.33
N ARG A 238 -16.51 11.45 8.45
CA ARG A 238 -16.09 12.38 9.52
C ARG A 238 -14.89 13.24 9.12
N TRP A 239 -14.26 12.97 7.99
CA TRP A 239 -13.04 13.64 7.55
C TRP A 239 -13.26 14.71 6.48
N CYS A 240 -14.53 15.05 6.20
CA CYS A 240 -14.89 16.16 5.31
C CYS A 240 -14.27 16.04 3.90
N GLY A 241 -14.21 14.83 3.34
CA GLY A 241 -13.59 14.57 2.03
C GLY A 241 -14.19 15.39 0.88
N LEU A 242 -15.49 15.65 0.91
CA LEU A 242 -16.13 16.52 -0.07
C LEU A 242 -15.70 17.98 0.05
N SER A 243 -15.25 18.45 1.22
CA SER A 243 -14.78 19.84 1.39
C SER A 243 -13.40 20.09 0.77
N VAL A 244 -12.70 19.04 0.36
CA VAL A 244 -11.33 19.10 -0.14
C VAL A 244 -11.20 18.70 -1.62
N TRP A 245 -12.33 18.58 -2.33
CA TRP A 245 -12.38 18.18 -3.75
C TRP A 245 -11.53 19.06 -4.68
N LYS A 246 -11.32 20.34 -4.32
CA LYS A 246 -10.48 21.29 -5.06
C LYS A 246 -8.97 21.04 -4.90
N GLU A 247 -8.55 20.14 -4.01
CA GLU A 247 -7.16 19.71 -3.86
C GLU A 247 -7.06 18.24 -4.30
N PRO A 248 -6.68 17.98 -5.57
CA PRO A 248 -6.78 16.63 -6.14
C PRO A 248 -6.01 15.56 -5.40
N LEU A 249 -4.82 15.85 -4.84
CA LEU A 249 -4.03 14.85 -4.10
C LEU A 249 -4.79 14.39 -2.85
N LEU A 250 -5.36 15.35 -2.12
CA LEU A 250 -6.11 15.06 -0.91
C LEU A 250 -7.46 14.42 -1.21
N PHE A 251 -8.19 14.85 -2.24
CA PHE A 251 -9.43 14.18 -2.64
C PHE A 251 -9.18 12.72 -3.06
N ALA A 252 -8.12 12.49 -3.85
CA ALA A 252 -7.67 11.14 -4.18
C ALA A 252 -7.29 10.35 -2.92
N GLN A 253 -6.74 10.98 -1.88
CA GLN A 253 -6.43 10.28 -0.61
C GLN A 253 -7.69 9.76 0.09
N HIS A 254 -8.81 10.51 0.03
CA HIS A 254 -10.10 10.04 0.53
C HIS A 254 -10.64 8.88 -0.31
N ALA A 255 -10.56 8.99 -1.65
CA ALA A 255 -10.95 7.91 -2.55
C ALA A 255 -10.11 6.63 -2.32
N ALA A 256 -8.81 6.78 -2.11
CA ALA A 256 -7.89 5.71 -1.77
C ALA A 256 -8.23 5.04 -0.43
N TYR A 257 -8.62 5.82 0.58
CA TYR A 257 -9.11 5.26 1.84
C TYR A 257 -10.45 4.54 1.68
N ALA A 258 -11.35 5.03 0.82
CA ALA A 258 -12.65 4.41 0.57
C ALA A 258 -12.55 2.97 0.06
N TRP A 259 -11.46 2.64 -0.65
CA TRP A 259 -11.18 1.28 -1.09
C TRP A 259 -11.03 0.27 0.06
N LEU A 260 -10.69 0.70 1.29
CA LEU A 260 -10.70 -0.19 2.46
C LEU A 260 -12.12 -0.65 2.79
N ALA A 261 -13.10 0.25 2.72
CA ALA A 261 -14.51 -0.08 2.91
C ALA A 261 -15.02 -0.97 1.78
N VAL A 262 -14.65 -0.67 0.52
CA VAL A 262 -15.01 -1.47 -0.65
C VAL A 262 -14.42 -2.89 -0.56
N GLY A 263 -13.14 -3.03 -0.22
CA GLY A 263 -12.49 -4.33 -0.08
C GLY A 263 -13.10 -5.19 1.02
N LEU A 264 -13.42 -4.59 2.17
CA LEU A 264 -14.13 -5.27 3.26
C LEU A 264 -15.57 -5.65 2.89
N ALA A 265 -16.28 -4.80 2.13
CA ALA A 265 -17.61 -5.11 1.65
C ALA A 265 -17.58 -6.27 0.63
N LEU A 266 -16.61 -6.30 -0.27
CA LEU A 266 -16.42 -7.40 -1.21
C LEU A 266 -16.07 -8.70 -0.49
N LEU A 267 -15.21 -8.64 0.53
CA LEU A 267 -14.92 -9.79 1.38
C LEU A 267 -16.19 -10.30 2.10
N ALA A 268 -17.03 -9.38 2.58
CA ALA A 268 -18.30 -9.73 3.19
C ALA A 268 -19.24 -10.43 2.21
N ILE A 269 -19.38 -9.89 1.00
CA ILE A 269 -20.23 -10.46 -0.06
C ILE A 269 -19.73 -11.85 -0.46
N ALA A 270 -18.41 -12.01 -0.67
CA ALA A 270 -17.79 -13.28 -1.02
C ALA A 270 -17.88 -14.34 0.09
N SER A 271 -18.06 -13.92 1.35
CA SER A 271 -18.16 -14.85 2.49
C SER A 271 -19.61 -15.18 2.89
N LEU A 272 -20.58 -14.38 2.42
CA LEU A 272 -22.02 -14.58 2.68
C LEU A 272 -22.79 -15.10 1.45
N GLY A 273 -22.13 -15.19 0.30
CA GLY A 273 -22.72 -15.63 -0.95
C GLY A 273 -21.70 -15.66 -2.09
N ASP A 274 -22.22 -15.76 -3.31
CA ASP A 274 -21.46 -16.00 -4.55
C ASP A 274 -21.38 -14.77 -5.47
N LYS A 275 -21.90 -13.62 -5.04
CA LYS A 275 -21.97 -12.39 -5.83
C LYS A 275 -20.64 -11.64 -5.96
N ALA A 276 -19.60 -12.08 -5.26
CA ALA A 276 -18.26 -11.53 -5.35
C ALA A 276 -17.21 -12.61 -5.06
N SER A 277 -15.97 -12.38 -5.50
CA SER A 277 -14.83 -13.26 -5.24
C SER A 277 -13.88 -12.67 -4.21
N VAL A 278 -13.12 -13.52 -3.51
CA VAL A 278 -11.99 -13.08 -2.67
C VAL A 278 -10.93 -12.35 -3.51
N GLY A 279 -10.77 -12.74 -4.79
CA GLY A 279 -9.91 -12.06 -5.75
C GLY A 279 -10.30 -10.58 -5.94
N GLN A 280 -11.59 -10.24 -5.99
CA GLN A 280 -12.05 -8.86 -6.03
C GLN A 280 -11.69 -8.10 -4.75
N ALA A 281 -11.85 -8.73 -3.57
CA ALA A 281 -11.45 -8.13 -2.30
C ALA A 281 -9.93 -7.86 -2.26
N PHE A 282 -9.10 -8.81 -2.70
CA PHE A 282 -7.65 -8.61 -2.81
C PHE A 282 -7.27 -7.46 -3.73
N HIS A 283 -7.92 -7.30 -4.89
CA HIS A 283 -7.60 -6.19 -5.80
C HIS A 283 -8.13 -4.84 -5.32
N ALA A 284 -9.28 -4.80 -4.65
CA ALA A 284 -9.78 -3.60 -4.00
C ALA A 284 -8.82 -3.14 -2.89
N LEU A 285 -8.32 -4.06 -2.06
CA LEU A 285 -7.33 -3.76 -1.01
C LEU A 285 -5.94 -3.46 -1.59
N GLY A 286 -5.49 -4.22 -2.58
CA GLY A 286 -4.17 -4.15 -3.19
C GLY A 286 -4.02 -2.98 -4.16
N ALA A 287 -4.68 -3.04 -5.30
CA ALA A 287 -4.59 -2.01 -6.33
C ALA A 287 -5.32 -0.72 -5.92
N GLY A 288 -6.51 -0.86 -5.33
CA GLY A 288 -7.37 0.25 -4.92
C GLY A 288 -6.81 1.00 -3.71
N ALA A 289 -6.71 0.34 -2.56
CA ALA A 289 -6.27 0.99 -1.33
C ALA A 289 -4.74 1.12 -1.24
N ILE A 290 -4.00 0.00 -1.16
CA ILE A 290 -2.55 0.00 -0.97
C ILE A 290 -1.86 0.79 -2.09
N GLY A 291 -2.11 0.45 -3.35
CA GLY A 291 -1.53 1.10 -4.53
C GLY A 291 -1.78 2.60 -4.55
N SER A 292 -3.06 3.02 -4.51
CA SER A 292 -3.41 4.43 -4.60
C SER A 292 -2.96 5.24 -3.37
N MET A 293 -3.15 4.72 -2.14
CA MET A 293 -2.76 5.44 -0.92
C MET A 293 -1.25 5.64 -0.86
N THR A 294 -0.47 4.61 -1.20
CA THR A 294 0.99 4.71 -1.20
C THR A 294 1.48 5.65 -2.31
N ALA A 295 0.92 5.60 -3.52
CA ALA A 295 1.22 6.54 -4.60
C ALA A 295 1.01 8.02 -4.21
N ILE A 296 -0.09 8.31 -3.52
CA ILE A 296 -0.39 9.67 -3.05
C ILE A 296 0.59 10.10 -1.95
N VAL A 297 0.92 9.21 -1.01
CA VAL A 297 1.93 9.46 0.01
C VAL A 297 3.30 9.71 -0.63
N MET A 298 3.69 8.93 -1.65
CA MET A 298 4.93 9.11 -2.40
C MET A 298 5.01 10.51 -2.99
N LEU A 299 4.00 10.94 -3.77
CA LEU A 299 3.95 12.27 -4.37
C LEU A 299 4.04 13.39 -3.33
N ARG A 300 3.22 13.32 -2.28
CA ARG A 300 3.17 14.36 -1.24
C ARG A 300 4.49 14.46 -0.48
N ALA A 301 5.11 13.33 -0.17
CA ALA A 301 6.40 13.30 0.51
C ALA A 301 7.54 13.79 -0.39
N LEU A 302 7.57 13.37 -1.67
CA LEU A 302 8.55 13.86 -2.65
C LEU A 302 8.46 15.38 -2.81
N LEU A 303 7.26 15.94 -2.97
CA LEU A 303 7.07 17.38 -3.08
C LEU A 303 7.46 18.08 -1.77
N GLY A 304 6.88 17.67 -0.65
CA GLY A 304 7.04 18.33 0.65
C GLY A 304 8.48 18.30 1.18
N HIS A 305 9.17 17.16 1.08
CA HIS A 305 10.56 17.05 1.56
C HIS A 305 11.59 17.63 0.59
N SER A 306 11.20 17.94 -0.65
CA SER A 306 12.05 18.63 -1.63
C SER A 306 11.81 20.15 -1.67
N GLY A 307 10.95 20.69 -0.79
CA GLY A 307 10.65 22.13 -0.73
C GLY A 307 9.67 22.60 -1.81
N LEU A 308 9.09 21.68 -2.58
CA LEU A 308 8.13 22.02 -3.63
C LEU A 308 6.72 22.22 -3.05
N PRO A 309 5.88 23.06 -3.67
CA PRO A 309 4.47 23.14 -3.33
C PRO A 309 3.79 21.77 -3.44
N ILE A 310 3.04 21.39 -2.40
CA ILE A 310 2.25 20.15 -2.38
C ILE A 310 0.92 20.43 -3.09
N GLU A 311 0.98 20.61 -4.41
CA GLU A 311 -0.16 20.87 -5.28
C GLU A 311 -0.10 19.92 -6.49
N ALA A 312 -1.22 19.28 -6.80
CA ALA A 312 -1.32 18.43 -7.98
C ALA A 312 -1.28 19.26 -9.27
N THR A 313 -0.43 18.84 -10.20
CA THR A 313 -0.54 19.21 -11.61
C THR A 313 -1.65 18.41 -12.30
N ARG A 314 -2.00 18.77 -13.53
CA ARG A 314 -2.92 17.96 -14.36
C ARG A 314 -2.39 16.54 -14.57
N ALA A 315 -1.07 16.38 -14.72
CA ALA A 315 -0.44 15.07 -14.87
C ALA A 315 -0.58 14.23 -13.59
N ASP A 316 -0.40 14.85 -12.42
CA ASP A 316 -0.59 14.18 -11.12
C ASP A 316 -2.05 13.72 -10.93
N THR A 317 -3.03 14.50 -11.39
CA THR A 317 -4.43 14.09 -11.38
C THR A 317 -4.67 12.91 -12.33
N LEU A 318 -4.17 12.98 -13.57
CA LEU A 318 -4.38 11.93 -14.57
C LEU A 318 -3.78 10.59 -14.14
N LEU A 319 -2.55 10.58 -13.60
CA LEU A 319 -1.93 9.34 -13.14
C LEU A 319 -2.69 8.74 -11.93
N LEU A 320 -3.17 9.57 -10.99
CA LEU A 320 -3.95 9.08 -9.83
C LEU A 320 -5.33 8.57 -10.26
N SER A 321 -5.96 9.23 -11.23
CA SER A 321 -7.18 8.74 -11.86
C SER A 321 -6.95 7.40 -12.55
N ALA A 322 -5.84 7.22 -13.27
CA ALA A 322 -5.49 5.96 -13.90
C ALA A 322 -5.37 4.82 -12.88
N LEU A 323 -4.75 5.05 -11.71
CA LEU A 323 -4.69 4.05 -10.62
C LEU A 323 -6.08 3.66 -10.13
N HIS A 324 -6.94 4.64 -9.84
CA HIS A 324 -8.29 4.36 -9.33
C HIS A 324 -9.19 3.66 -10.36
N ILE A 325 -9.16 4.13 -11.61
CA ILE A 325 -9.95 3.53 -12.70
C ILE A 325 -9.41 2.13 -13.00
N GLY A 326 -8.09 1.94 -13.04
CA GLY A 326 -7.47 0.63 -13.27
C GLY A 326 -7.84 -0.38 -12.20
N ALA A 327 -7.82 0.02 -10.93
CA ALA A 327 -8.29 -0.80 -9.82
C ALA A 327 -9.79 -1.12 -9.95
N GLY A 328 -10.62 -0.13 -10.31
CA GLY A 328 -12.05 -0.31 -10.57
C GLY A 328 -12.33 -1.33 -11.66
N LEU A 329 -11.69 -1.19 -12.84
CA LEU A 329 -11.82 -2.15 -13.94
C LEU A 329 -11.40 -3.55 -13.50
N ARG A 330 -10.28 -3.69 -12.80
CA ARG A 330 -9.81 -4.99 -12.31
C ARG A 330 -10.79 -5.62 -11.32
N VAL A 331 -11.35 -4.85 -10.40
CA VAL A 331 -12.36 -5.35 -9.44
C VAL A 331 -13.65 -5.73 -10.15
N SER A 332 -14.10 -4.94 -11.12
CA SER A 332 -15.35 -5.19 -11.85
C SER A 332 -15.28 -6.35 -12.84
N ALA A 333 -14.08 -6.75 -13.25
CA ALA A 333 -13.86 -7.80 -14.24
C ALA A 333 -14.53 -9.13 -13.88
N ASP A 334 -14.48 -9.55 -12.62
CA ASP A 334 -15.05 -10.83 -12.16
C ASP A 334 -16.59 -10.86 -12.20
N TRP A 335 -17.27 -9.73 -12.46
CA TRP A 335 -18.72 -9.68 -12.70
C TRP A 335 -19.11 -9.85 -14.17
N MET A 336 -18.13 -9.85 -15.08
CA MET A 336 -18.37 -9.99 -16.52
C MET A 336 -18.31 -11.45 -16.94
N ALA A 337 -19.09 -11.83 -17.95
CA ALA A 337 -19.04 -13.17 -18.53
C ALA A 337 -17.67 -13.47 -19.16
N ASP A 338 -17.08 -12.47 -19.83
CA ASP A 338 -15.67 -12.48 -20.25
C ASP A 338 -14.90 -11.38 -19.52
N PRO A 339 -14.01 -11.72 -18.57
CA PRO A 339 -13.26 -10.73 -17.81
C PRO A 339 -12.00 -10.24 -18.55
N THR A 340 -11.66 -10.81 -19.70
CA THR A 340 -10.36 -10.62 -20.37
C THR A 340 -10.08 -9.16 -20.68
N PHE A 341 -11.02 -8.44 -21.29
CA PHE A 341 -10.83 -7.02 -21.61
C PHE A 341 -10.57 -6.18 -20.35
N LEU A 342 -11.37 -6.36 -19.30
CA LEU A 342 -11.25 -5.56 -18.07
C LEU A 342 -9.96 -5.87 -17.30
N TYR A 343 -9.49 -7.12 -17.32
CA TYR A 343 -8.19 -7.48 -16.74
C TYR A 343 -7.03 -6.74 -17.41
N HIS A 344 -7.00 -6.72 -18.74
CA HIS A 344 -5.93 -6.04 -19.49
C HIS A 344 -6.04 -4.53 -19.39
N ALA A 345 -7.24 -3.97 -19.61
CA ALA A 345 -7.46 -2.54 -19.50
C ALA A 345 -7.16 -2.02 -18.09
N GLY A 346 -7.61 -2.76 -17.05
CA GLY A 346 -7.33 -2.43 -15.66
C GLY A 346 -5.84 -2.51 -15.33
N GLY A 347 -5.17 -3.59 -15.73
CA GLY A 347 -3.74 -3.78 -15.51
C GLY A 347 -2.88 -2.75 -16.23
N ILE A 348 -3.13 -2.47 -17.52
CA ILE A 348 -2.39 -1.49 -18.32
C ILE A 348 -2.58 -0.07 -17.76
N LEU A 349 -3.82 0.30 -17.41
CA LEU A 349 -4.09 1.65 -16.90
C LEU A 349 -3.45 1.86 -15.53
N TRP A 350 -3.52 0.87 -14.64
CA TRP A 350 -2.89 0.93 -13.33
C TRP A 350 -1.36 0.95 -13.45
N ALA A 351 -0.78 0.09 -14.29
CA ALA A 351 0.65 0.05 -14.57
C ALA A 351 1.14 1.39 -15.16
N GLY A 352 0.41 1.94 -16.13
CA GLY A 352 0.69 3.24 -16.73
C GLY A 352 0.69 4.38 -15.70
N GLY A 353 -0.25 4.35 -14.75
CA GLY A 353 -0.28 5.28 -13.61
C GLY A 353 0.97 5.19 -12.74
N MET A 354 1.45 3.97 -12.43
CA MET A 354 2.67 3.74 -11.65
C MET A 354 3.94 4.13 -12.42
N ILE A 355 4.00 3.87 -13.72
CA ILE A 355 5.12 4.31 -14.59
C ILE A 355 5.14 5.84 -14.65
N ALA A 356 4.00 6.49 -14.87
CA ALA A 356 3.89 7.94 -14.87
C ALA A 356 4.30 8.54 -13.52
N LEU A 357 3.94 7.89 -12.41
CA LEU A 357 4.40 8.26 -11.07
C LEU A 357 5.93 8.16 -10.96
N ALA A 358 6.56 7.08 -11.44
CA ALA A 358 8.00 6.93 -11.41
C ALA A 358 8.70 8.05 -12.23
N LEU A 359 8.19 8.34 -13.43
CA LEU A 359 8.69 9.42 -14.30
C LEU A 359 8.52 10.80 -13.67
N ARG A 360 7.44 11.01 -12.90
CA ARG A 360 7.20 12.23 -12.13
C ARG A 360 8.12 12.34 -10.91
N ALA A 361 8.35 11.22 -10.22
CA ALA A 361 9.11 11.13 -8.98
C ALA A 361 10.62 11.28 -9.20
N PHE A 362 11.16 10.69 -10.27
CA PHE A 362 12.60 10.61 -10.49
C PHE A 362 13.29 11.98 -10.60
N PRO A 363 12.78 12.96 -11.40
CA PRO A 363 13.37 14.30 -11.45
C PRO A 363 13.35 15.03 -10.10
N ILE A 364 12.28 14.86 -9.32
CA ILE A 364 12.16 15.46 -7.98
C ILE A 364 13.18 14.82 -7.03
N ALA A 365 13.37 13.49 -7.13
CA ALA A 365 14.26 12.73 -6.27
C ALA A 365 15.74 13.04 -6.47
N ILE A 366 16.16 13.44 -7.68
CA ILE A 366 17.55 13.79 -7.99
C ILE A 366 17.85 15.29 -7.85
N ALA A 367 16.83 16.14 -7.83
CA ALA A 367 17.00 17.58 -7.70
C ALA A 367 17.40 17.99 -6.28
N PRO A 368 18.30 18.98 -6.10
CA PRO A 368 18.52 19.61 -4.80
C PRO A 368 17.21 20.12 -4.19
N ARG A 369 17.15 20.15 -2.87
CA ARG A 369 16.01 20.79 -2.18
C ARG A 369 16.02 22.29 -2.49
N LEU A 370 14.85 22.82 -2.87
CA LEU A 370 14.65 24.26 -3.08
C LEU A 370 14.44 25.00 -1.76
#